data_AF-A0A2V7UX72-F1
#
_entry.id   AF-A0A2V7UX72-F1
#
_cell.length_a   1.000
_cell.length_b   1.000
_cell.length_c   1.000
_cell.angle_alpha   90.00
_cell.angle_beta   90.00
_cell.angle_gamma   90.00
#
_symmetry.space_group_name_H-M   'P 1'
#
loop_
_entity.id
_entity.type
_entity.pdbx_description
1 polymer ?
#
loop_
_entity_poly.entity_id
_entity_poly.type
_entity_poly.pdbx_seq_one_letter_code
_entity_poly.pdbx_strand_id
1 'polypeptide(L)'
;MKAWLLSAAILFELGGASGAPPRPPTRVFRGGEVNSPPLIERVRFAAPGGVNPAPLDALRAANRAQDDVTARAARLHRDAIVVDSHEDVPDALAGKWADLAVEGATKHFDIPRAKRGGLTAPFFAVYVPASYADAGAARVALDRIDMVQRVVAAHPDDLVAGSSVADVRRAKREGRIAVLMGIEGGHAIEDSLGALRDFHRLGVRYMTLTHTNSNHWADSAGNFFAPRFDPESYRLHHGLTGFGRAVVREMNRIGMMVDVSHVSDETIDDVLETSRAPVFASHSSCRALSALPRNLTDDQIRRIAARSGVVMINVSSVFLDQATVEAARARLDALQESADRIRRQYEGDPRRAQAEIDKLADALPHPAVPLARVVDHIEHAMKIAGPDAVGLGTDFDGMSDPPAGLEDVSRLPRITEELLRRGHSEDEVRNVLGESFLRFFARVEEVSRSLQAEPPATDVLTTSSHDGGDAMTLTLTSSAFSHGGEIPTVHTCEGSDTSPALSWSGVPARAKSLALIMDDPDAPDPKAPRMTYVHWVLYDIPPRATGLAEGAAQGGLPTGTREGTNDWKRTGYGGPCPPIGRHRYFHKLYALDTELPDLGSPTKAQLEKAIEGHVVEKAELMGTYEKKKK
;
A
#
# COMPACT_ATOMS: atom_id res chain seq x y z
N MET A 1 -39.43 -39.92 25.54
CA MET A 1 -39.28 -41.28 24.99
C MET A 1 -37.79 -41.58 24.85
N LYS A 2 -37.28 -42.52 25.67
CA LYS A 2 -36.00 -43.28 25.61
C LYS A 2 -34.76 -42.54 25.06
N ALA A 3 -33.85 -41.95 25.83
CA ALA A 3 -32.96 -42.45 26.90
C ALA A 3 -31.98 -43.54 26.43
N TRP A 4 -30.66 -43.27 26.46
CA TRP A 4 -29.61 -44.12 27.04
C TRP A 4 -28.41 -43.26 27.47
N LEU A 5 -27.89 -43.59 28.65
CA LEU A 5 -26.88 -42.95 29.49
C LEU A 5 -25.99 -44.09 30.03
N LEU A 6 -24.89 -43.70 30.70
CA LEU A 6 -23.91 -44.48 31.51
C LEU A 6 -22.73 -45.10 30.75
N SER A 7 -21.45 -44.80 31.04
CA SER A 7 -20.64 -44.63 32.28
C SER A 7 -19.80 -45.87 32.57
N ALA A 8 -18.48 -45.70 32.74
CA ALA A 8 -17.73 -46.00 33.97
C ALA A 8 -16.24 -46.31 33.71
N ALA A 9 -15.39 -45.66 34.51
CA ALA A 9 -14.01 -46.00 34.77
C ALA A 9 -13.93 -47.06 35.88
N ILE A 10 -12.94 -47.98 35.83
CA ILE A 10 -12.41 -48.71 36.99
C ILE A 10 -10.90 -48.93 36.82
N LEU A 11 -10.19 -48.77 37.94
CA LEU A 11 -8.75 -48.85 38.20
C LEU A 11 -8.48 -50.03 39.16
N PHE A 12 -7.22 -50.49 39.24
CA PHE A 12 -6.57 -51.51 40.12
C PHE A 12 -6.68 -53.00 39.72
N GLU A 13 -5.68 -53.90 39.85
CA GLU A 13 -4.20 -53.91 39.99
C GLU A 13 -3.74 -55.40 40.04
N LEU A 14 -2.43 -55.64 39.84
CA LEU A 14 -1.57 -56.77 40.25
C LEU A 14 -1.26 -57.93 39.26
N GLY A 15 0.04 -58.10 39.02
CA GLY A 15 0.67 -59.36 38.59
C GLY A 15 1.86 -59.17 37.65
N GLY A 16 3.08 -58.99 38.18
CA GLY A 16 4.29 -58.74 37.38
C GLY A 16 5.01 -59.99 36.86
N ALA A 17 5.94 -59.79 35.92
CA ALA A 17 7.21 -60.52 35.79
C ALA A 17 8.10 -59.86 34.71
N SER A 18 9.39 -59.84 34.98
CA SER A 18 10.52 -59.22 34.27
C SER A 18 10.88 -59.86 32.92
N GLY A 19 11.45 -59.05 32.00
CA GLY A 19 12.25 -59.57 30.87
C GLY A 19 12.80 -58.45 29.97
N ALA A 20 14.09 -58.14 30.11
CA ALA A 20 14.83 -57.23 29.22
C ALA A 20 15.33 -57.97 27.94
N PRO A 21 15.40 -57.31 26.77
CA PRO A 21 15.86 -57.94 25.52
C PRO A 21 17.40 -57.88 25.32
N PRO A 22 17.98 -58.77 24.48
CA PRO A 22 19.40 -59.15 24.51
C PRO A 22 20.31 -58.30 23.60
N ARG A 23 21.61 -58.26 23.96
CA ARG A 23 22.72 -57.66 23.19
C ARG A 23 23.25 -58.61 22.09
N PRO A 24 23.76 -58.08 20.95
CA PRO A 24 24.38 -58.91 19.90
C PRO A 24 25.87 -59.23 20.18
N PRO A 25 26.44 -60.25 19.50
CA PRO A 25 27.60 -60.99 19.99
C PRO A 25 28.96 -60.48 19.50
N THR A 26 29.97 -60.66 20.37
CA THR A 26 31.40 -60.54 20.11
C THR A 26 31.91 -61.59 19.11
N ARG A 27 32.64 -61.17 18.08
CA ARG A 27 33.42 -62.05 17.19
C ARG A 27 34.91 -62.02 17.57
N VAL A 28 35.43 -63.22 17.83
CA VAL A 28 36.85 -63.55 17.98
C VAL A 28 37.42 -63.84 16.58
N PHE A 29 38.58 -63.28 16.23
CA PHE A 29 39.32 -63.65 15.02
C PHE A 29 40.53 -64.52 15.37
N ARG A 30 40.63 -65.70 14.73
CA ARG A 30 41.82 -66.56 14.65
C ARG A 30 42.56 -66.25 13.35
N GLY A 31 43.89 -66.38 13.38
CA GLY A 31 44.82 -66.00 12.30
C GLY A 31 44.86 -66.92 11.07
N GLY A 32 45.55 -66.42 10.04
CA GLY A 32 45.93 -67.11 8.81
C GLY A 32 46.66 -66.15 7.85
N GLU A 33 47.79 -66.59 7.29
CA GLU A 33 48.84 -65.80 6.64
C GLU A 33 48.61 -65.43 5.15
N VAL A 34 49.07 -64.21 4.81
CA VAL A 34 49.94 -63.72 3.69
C VAL A 34 49.65 -64.05 2.21
N ASN A 35 49.49 -62.98 1.42
CA ASN A 35 50.19 -62.73 0.14
C ASN A 35 50.19 -61.22 -0.21
N SER A 36 51.39 -60.60 -0.28
CA SER A 36 51.70 -59.25 -0.82
C SER A 36 52.10 -59.36 -2.32
N PRO A 37 52.33 -58.31 -3.18
CA PRO A 37 52.67 -56.88 -2.97
C PRO A 37 51.94 -55.91 -4.02
N PRO A 38 52.27 -54.59 -4.26
CA PRO A 38 53.48 -53.83 -3.96
C PRO A 38 53.36 -52.41 -3.34
N LEU A 39 54.44 -52.09 -2.61
CA LEU A 39 55.15 -50.81 -2.44
C LEU A 39 54.41 -49.52 -2.85
N ILE A 40 53.87 -48.81 -1.85
CA ILE A 40 53.73 -47.35 -1.91
C ILE A 40 54.94 -46.75 -1.21
N GLU A 41 55.65 -45.87 -1.93
CA GLU A 41 56.77 -45.09 -1.43
C GLU A 41 56.44 -44.44 -0.09
N ARG A 42 57.29 -44.65 0.91
CA ARG A 42 57.30 -43.83 2.13
C ARG A 42 57.71 -42.42 1.75
N VAL A 43 56.73 -41.54 1.55
CA VAL A 43 56.96 -40.09 1.62
C VAL A 43 57.41 -39.78 3.05
N ARG A 44 58.73 -39.59 3.21
CA ARG A 44 59.30 -38.96 4.40
C ARG A 44 58.89 -37.48 4.35
N PHE A 45 57.92 -37.08 5.15
CA PHE A 45 57.79 -35.66 5.48
C PHE A 45 59.05 -35.24 6.24
N ALA A 46 59.75 -34.25 5.71
CA ALA A 46 60.85 -33.58 6.39
C ALA A 46 60.35 -32.99 7.73
N ALA A 47 61.26 -32.90 8.71
CA ALA A 47 61.05 -32.18 9.96
C ALA A 47 60.46 -30.77 9.72
N PRO A 48 59.70 -30.21 10.67
CA PRO A 48 58.87 -29.03 10.45
C PRO A 48 59.74 -27.79 10.18
N GLY A 49 59.91 -27.45 8.90
CA GLY A 49 60.18 -26.08 8.49
C GLY A 49 58.97 -25.25 8.88
N GLY A 50 59.22 -24.11 9.54
CA GLY A 50 58.21 -23.28 10.18
C GLY A 50 56.95 -23.12 9.32
N VAL A 51 55.83 -23.63 9.83
CA VAL A 51 54.51 -23.26 9.34
C VAL A 51 54.44 -21.76 9.50
N ASN A 52 54.37 -21.01 8.40
CA ASN A 52 54.13 -19.57 8.46
C ASN A 52 52.84 -19.38 9.30
N PRO A 53 52.88 -18.80 10.50
CA PRO A 53 51.72 -18.72 11.36
C PRO A 53 50.72 -17.68 10.88
N ALA A 54 51.09 -16.83 9.90
CA ALA A 54 50.25 -15.76 9.36
C ALA A 54 48.83 -16.19 8.93
N PRO A 55 48.59 -17.35 8.28
CA PRO A 55 47.25 -17.80 7.93
C PRO A 55 46.44 -18.21 9.17
N LEU A 56 47.08 -18.81 10.18
CA LEU A 56 46.44 -19.23 11.43
C LEU A 56 46.14 -18.02 12.33
N ASP A 57 47.03 -17.05 12.38
CA ASP A 57 46.86 -15.81 13.14
C ASP A 57 45.84 -14.88 12.47
N ALA A 58 45.79 -14.84 11.14
CA ALA A 58 44.72 -14.17 10.39
C ALA A 58 43.35 -14.83 10.65
N LEU A 59 43.28 -16.16 10.65
CA LEU A 59 42.05 -16.90 11.03
C LEU A 59 41.64 -16.62 12.48
N ARG A 60 42.59 -16.62 13.41
CA ARG A 60 42.33 -16.29 14.83
C ARG A 60 41.92 -14.84 15.03
N ALA A 61 42.47 -13.91 14.27
CA ALA A 61 42.09 -12.50 14.30
C ALA A 61 40.70 -12.29 13.71
N ALA A 62 40.38 -12.94 12.58
CA ALA A 62 39.05 -12.93 11.99
C ALA A 62 37.99 -13.53 12.93
N ASN A 63 38.30 -14.66 13.58
CA ASN A 63 37.40 -15.25 14.58
C ASN A 63 37.19 -14.33 15.79
N ARG A 64 38.25 -13.71 16.32
CA ARG A 64 38.12 -12.75 17.43
C ARG A 64 37.31 -11.51 17.04
N ALA A 65 37.49 -10.99 15.83
CA ALA A 65 36.71 -9.87 15.32
C ALA A 65 35.23 -10.25 15.15
N GLN A 66 34.93 -11.46 14.66
CA GLN A 66 33.57 -11.98 14.56
C GLN A 66 32.92 -12.19 15.95
N ASP A 67 33.66 -12.73 16.91
CA ASP A 67 33.21 -12.91 18.29
C ASP A 67 32.90 -11.55 18.95
N ASP A 68 33.69 -10.52 18.64
CA ASP A 68 33.46 -9.15 19.11
C ASP A 68 32.20 -8.52 18.49
N VAL A 69 31.99 -8.67 17.17
CA VAL A 69 30.77 -8.19 16.49
C VAL A 69 29.52 -8.86 17.05
N THR A 70 29.55 -10.19 17.23
CA THR A 70 28.43 -10.94 17.80
C THR A 70 28.09 -10.46 19.21
N ALA A 71 29.10 -10.31 20.07
CA ALA A 71 28.90 -9.83 21.44
C ALA A 71 28.39 -8.38 21.46
N ARG A 72 28.90 -7.52 20.57
CA ARG A 72 28.44 -6.13 20.42
C ARG A 72 27.00 -6.06 19.92
N ALA A 73 26.63 -6.87 18.92
CA ALA A 73 25.27 -6.98 18.41
C ALA A 73 24.29 -7.40 19.51
N ALA A 74 24.62 -8.44 20.27
CA ALA A 74 23.78 -8.91 21.37
C ALA A 74 23.56 -7.84 22.45
N ARG A 75 24.60 -7.06 22.81
CA ARG A 75 24.48 -5.94 23.75
C ARG A 75 23.59 -4.83 23.18
N LEU A 76 23.89 -4.39 21.96
CA LEU A 76 23.17 -3.32 21.28
C LEU A 76 21.69 -3.65 21.14
N HIS A 77 21.37 -4.84 20.66
CA HIS A 77 20.01 -5.29 20.42
C HIS A 77 19.20 -5.39 21.72
N ARG A 78 19.80 -5.93 22.79
CA ARG A 78 19.17 -5.99 24.11
C ARG A 78 18.85 -4.59 24.64
N ASP A 79 19.71 -3.59 24.40
CA ASP A 79 19.53 -2.25 24.94
C ASP A 79 18.60 -1.39 24.05
N ALA A 80 18.52 -1.68 22.75
CA ALA A 80 17.67 -0.97 21.78
C ALA A 80 16.17 -1.24 21.98
N ILE A 81 15.34 -0.29 21.54
CA ILE A 81 13.92 -0.55 21.31
C ILE A 81 13.80 -1.21 19.94
N VAL A 82 13.16 -2.39 19.91
CA VAL A 82 12.91 -3.14 18.68
C VAL A 82 11.42 -3.05 18.36
N VAL A 83 11.09 -2.37 17.27
CA VAL A 83 9.72 -2.24 16.76
C VAL A 83 9.60 -3.12 15.52
N ASP A 84 8.56 -3.95 15.51
CA ASP A 84 8.07 -4.60 14.30
C ASP A 84 6.69 -4.03 13.98
N SER A 85 6.56 -3.38 12.84
CA SER A 85 5.32 -2.67 12.49
C SER A 85 4.25 -3.53 11.86
N HIS A 86 4.47 -4.83 11.61
CA HIS A 86 3.43 -5.69 11.04
C HIS A 86 3.64 -7.18 11.34
N GLU A 87 2.77 -7.74 12.19
CA GLU A 87 2.76 -9.14 12.60
C GLU A 87 1.32 -9.71 12.56
N ASP A 88 1.09 -10.75 11.77
CA ASP A 88 -0.24 -11.37 11.51
C ASP A 88 -0.65 -12.43 12.55
N VAL A 89 -0.12 -12.32 13.77
CA VAL A 89 -0.47 -13.16 14.92
C VAL A 89 -1.99 -13.30 15.10
N PRO A 90 -2.82 -12.23 14.98
CA PRO A 90 -4.27 -12.37 15.13
C PRO A 90 -4.93 -13.26 14.06
N ASP A 91 -4.44 -13.27 12.83
CA ASP A 91 -4.98 -14.16 11.78
C ASP A 91 -4.59 -15.61 12.05
N ALA A 92 -3.34 -15.86 12.43
CA ALA A 92 -2.88 -17.19 12.83
C ALA A 92 -3.74 -17.78 13.98
N LEU A 93 -4.01 -16.97 15.01
CA LEU A 93 -4.84 -17.37 16.16
C LEU A 93 -6.31 -17.56 15.81
N ALA A 94 -6.82 -16.85 14.80
CA ALA A 94 -8.17 -17.04 14.33
C ALA A 94 -8.36 -18.32 13.52
N GLY A 95 -7.34 -18.72 12.75
CA GLY A 95 -7.32 -20.01 12.08
C GLY A 95 -7.24 -21.18 13.07
N LYS A 96 -6.46 -21.01 14.14
CA LYS A 96 -6.36 -21.98 15.24
C LYS A 96 -5.89 -21.30 16.53
N TRP A 97 -6.78 -21.21 17.52
CA TRP A 97 -6.44 -20.63 18.81
C TRP A 97 -5.27 -21.38 19.48
N ALA A 98 -4.30 -20.62 19.98
CA ALA A 98 -3.17 -21.10 20.76
C ALA A 98 -2.81 -20.10 21.86
N ASP A 99 -2.26 -20.60 22.96
CA ASP A 99 -1.72 -19.77 24.04
C ASP A 99 -0.31 -19.29 23.65
N LEU A 100 -0.11 -17.97 23.53
CA LEU A 100 1.18 -17.39 23.11
C LEU A 100 2.29 -17.55 24.15
N ALA A 101 2.00 -18.00 25.37
CA ALA A 101 3.04 -18.39 26.32
C ALA A 101 3.73 -19.72 25.93
N VAL A 102 3.13 -20.50 25.02
CA VAL A 102 3.68 -21.78 24.55
C VAL A 102 4.55 -21.56 23.33
N GLU A 103 5.79 -22.05 23.38
CA GLU A 103 6.69 -21.99 22.23
C GLU A 103 6.14 -22.82 21.07
N GLY A 104 6.09 -22.22 19.87
CA GLY A 104 5.44 -22.78 18.69
C GLY A 104 3.93 -22.56 18.63
N ALA A 105 3.39 -21.61 19.41
CA ALA A 105 1.96 -21.27 19.37
C ALA A 105 1.48 -20.87 17.97
N THR A 106 2.28 -20.07 17.26
CA THR A 106 2.11 -19.72 15.85
C THR A 106 3.37 -20.09 15.05
N LYS A 107 3.39 -19.83 13.74
CA LYS A 107 4.53 -20.18 12.89
C LYS A 107 5.74 -19.34 13.29
N HIS A 108 5.57 -18.03 13.41
CA HIS A 108 6.68 -17.08 13.55
C HIS A 108 6.70 -16.35 14.90
N PHE A 109 5.60 -16.37 15.66
CA PHE A 109 5.51 -15.64 16.93
C PHE A 109 5.08 -16.49 18.14
N ASP A 110 5.75 -16.27 19.26
CA ASP A 110 5.22 -16.54 20.61
C ASP A 110 6.01 -15.69 21.63
N ILE A 111 5.50 -15.57 22.85
CA ILE A 111 6.10 -14.73 23.88
C ILE A 111 7.55 -15.17 24.22
N PRO A 112 7.86 -16.47 24.42
CA PRO A 112 9.24 -16.92 24.61
C PRO A 112 10.19 -16.50 23.48
N ARG A 113 9.80 -16.71 22.21
CA ARG A 113 10.60 -16.31 21.04
C ARG A 113 10.72 -14.79 20.94
N ALA A 114 9.64 -14.03 21.14
CA ALA A 114 9.65 -12.56 21.08
C ALA A 114 10.61 -11.97 22.12
N LYS A 115 10.61 -12.51 23.34
CA LYS A 115 11.58 -12.13 24.40
C LYS A 115 13.03 -12.43 24.01
N ARG A 116 13.31 -13.62 23.46
CA ARG A 116 14.66 -13.97 22.97
C ARG A 116 15.08 -13.09 21.80
N GLY A 117 14.11 -12.70 20.98
CA GLY A 117 14.25 -11.78 19.87
C GLY A 117 14.40 -10.31 20.26
N GLY A 118 14.36 -9.97 21.55
CA GLY A 118 14.48 -8.58 22.02
C GLY A 118 13.32 -7.66 21.60
N LEU A 119 12.24 -8.24 21.07
CA LEU A 119 11.12 -7.50 20.52
C LEU A 119 10.45 -6.66 21.61
N THR A 120 10.34 -5.36 21.37
CA THR A 120 9.80 -4.41 22.36
C THR A 120 8.36 -4.02 22.01
N ALA A 121 8.06 -3.84 20.72
CA ALA A 121 6.77 -3.39 20.27
C ALA A 121 6.37 -4.01 18.91
N PRO A 122 5.70 -5.17 18.90
CA PRO A 122 5.00 -5.65 17.73
C PRO A 122 3.70 -4.87 17.52
N PHE A 123 3.40 -4.58 16.27
CA PHE A 123 2.06 -4.23 15.83
C PHE A 123 1.35 -5.49 15.34
N PHE A 124 0.35 -5.92 16.09
CA PHE A 124 -0.53 -7.00 15.68
C PHE A 124 -1.51 -6.49 14.63
N ALA A 125 -1.41 -7.08 13.44
CA ALA A 125 -2.25 -6.75 12.30
C ALA A 125 -3.68 -7.25 12.55
N VAL A 126 -4.61 -6.31 12.64
CA VAL A 126 -6.05 -6.54 12.57
C VAL A 126 -6.41 -6.67 11.10
N TYR A 127 -5.97 -7.78 10.50
CA TYR A 127 -6.24 -8.10 9.11
C TYR A 127 -7.70 -8.48 8.91
N VAL A 128 -8.31 -7.89 7.87
CA VAL A 128 -9.65 -8.25 7.40
C VAL A 128 -9.54 -8.81 5.98
N PRO A 129 -9.83 -10.11 5.76
CA PRO A 129 -9.77 -10.69 4.43
C PRO A 129 -10.69 -9.98 3.43
N ALA A 130 -10.22 -9.85 2.19
CA ALA A 130 -10.96 -9.18 1.11
C ALA A 130 -12.37 -9.75 0.88
N SER A 131 -12.59 -11.03 1.19
CA SER A 131 -13.90 -11.69 1.10
C SER A 131 -14.96 -11.13 2.06
N TYR A 132 -14.55 -10.34 3.06
CA TYR A 132 -15.46 -9.65 3.99
C TYR A 132 -15.78 -8.22 3.59
N ALA A 133 -15.20 -7.69 2.51
CA ALA A 133 -15.42 -6.30 2.09
C ALA A 133 -16.92 -5.94 1.98
N ASP A 134 -17.73 -6.87 1.46
CA ASP A 134 -19.20 -6.71 1.32
C ASP A 134 -20.01 -7.54 2.34
N ALA A 135 -19.35 -8.10 3.36
CA ALA A 135 -19.96 -9.12 4.24
C ALA A 135 -19.68 -8.88 5.74
N GLY A 136 -19.57 -7.63 6.17
CA GLY A 136 -19.41 -7.26 7.59
C GLY A 136 -17.96 -7.15 8.04
N ALA A 137 -17.12 -6.48 7.25
CA ALA A 137 -15.70 -6.23 7.53
C ALA A 137 -15.46 -5.59 8.91
N ALA A 138 -16.31 -4.66 9.34
CA ALA A 138 -16.16 -3.98 10.63
C ALA A 138 -16.33 -4.94 11.81
N ARG A 139 -17.24 -5.93 11.69
CA ARG A 139 -17.41 -6.96 12.73
C ARG A 139 -16.17 -7.83 12.88
N VAL A 140 -15.57 -8.23 11.76
CA VAL A 140 -14.33 -9.03 11.76
C VAL A 140 -13.21 -8.25 12.44
N ALA A 141 -13.05 -6.96 12.12
CA ALA A 141 -12.07 -6.11 12.78
C ALA A 141 -12.30 -6.01 14.30
N LEU A 142 -13.55 -5.84 14.75
CA LEU A 142 -13.89 -5.82 16.18
C LEU A 142 -13.53 -7.12 16.89
N ASP A 143 -13.83 -8.28 16.29
CA ASP A 143 -13.53 -9.59 16.87
C ASP A 143 -12.01 -9.83 16.98
N ARG A 144 -11.23 -9.29 16.02
CA ARG A 144 -9.75 -9.32 16.06
C ARG A 144 -9.17 -8.37 17.11
N ILE A 145 -9.71 -7.16 17.23
CA ILE A 145 -9.31 -6.21 18.28
C ILE A 145 -9.55 -6.82 19.68
N ASP A 146 -10.74 -7.39 19.91
CA ASP A 146 -11.07 -8.09 21.15
C ASP A 146 -10.10 -9.26 21.40
N MET A 147 -9.76 -10.01 20.36
CA MET A 147 -8.77 -11.09 20.45
C MET A 147 -7.42 -10.61 20.97
N VAL A 148 -6.88 -9.55 20.38
CA VAL A 148 -5.60 -8.97 20.81
C VAL A 148 -5.69 -8.49 22.26
N GLN A 149 -6.78 -7.80 22.63
CA GLN A 149 -6.97 -7.33 24.00
C GLN A 149 -7.03 -8.48 25.02
N ARG A 150 -7.70 -9.60 24.68
CA ARG A 150 -7.72 -10.81 25.53
C ARG A 150 -6.36 -11.47 25.65
N VAL A 151 -5.58 -11.55 24.58
CA VAL A 151 -4.20 -12.06 24.61
C VAL A 151 -3.34 -11.22 25.55
N VAL A 152 -3.38 -9.89 25.41
CA VAL A 152 -2.63 -8.99 26.30
C VAL A 152 -3.07 -9.14 27.76
N ALA A 153 -4.38 -9.22 28.01
CA ALA A 153 -4.92 -9.40 29.36
C ALA A 153 -4.58 -10.75 30.00
N ALA A 154 -4.39 -11.80 29.19
CA ALA A 154 -4.01 -13.13 29.66
C ALA A 154 -2.53 -13.24 30.06
N HIS A 155 -1.67 -12.33 29.59
CA HIS A 155 -0.23 -12.37 29.83
C HIS A 155 0.31 -11.06 30.42
N PRO A 156 -0.21 -10.58 31.56
CA PRO A 156 0.12 -9.25 32.09
C PRO A 156 1.57 -9.11 32.57
N ASP A 157 2.27 -10.20 32.86
CA ASP A 157 3.68 -10.15 33.24
C ASP A 157 4.60 -9.89 32.03
N ASP A 158 4.11 -10.18 30.83
CA ASP A 158 4.92 -10.20 29.61
C ASP A 158 4.47 -9.16 28.58
N LEU A 159 3.17 -8.94 28.46
CA LEU A 159 2.54 -8.08 27.47
C LEU A 159 1.86 -6.90 28.14
N VAL A 160 1.85 -5.75 27.48
CA VAL A 160 1.06 -4.57 27.85
C VAL A 160 0.44 -3.97 26.60
N ALA A 161 -0.77 -3.42 26.71
CA ALA A 161 -1.36 -2.68 25.60
C ALA A 161 -0.55 -1.41 25.35
N GLY A 162 -0.13 -1.21 24.10
CA GLY A 162 0.60 -0.05 23.64
C GLY A 162 -0.23 0.80 22.69
N SER A 163 -0.15 2.12 22.83
CA SER A 163 -0.91 3.03 21.98
C SER A 163 -0.22 4.37 21.73
N SER A 164 1.02 4.52 22.16
CA SER A 164 1.80 5.75 22.06
C SER A 164 3.29 5.46 22.12
N VAL A 165 4.11 6.44 21.70
CA VAL A 165 5.57 6.39 21.89
C VAL A 165 5.94 6.24 23.37
N ALA A 166 5.19 6.89 24.26
CA ALA A 166 5.39 6.80 25.70
C ALA A 166 5.15 5.38 26.23
N ASP A 167 4.15 4.67 25.71
CA ASP A 167 3.85 3.29 26.09
C ASP A 167 4.98 2.34 25.68
N VAL A 168 5.48 2.47 24.44
CA VAL A 168 6.59 1.65 23.94
C VAL A 168 7.84 1.84 24.80
N ARG A 169 8.22 3.10 25.06
CA ARG A 169 9.38 3.40 25.91
C ARG A 169 9.18 2.91 27.35
N ARG A 170 7.94 2.95 27.87
CA ARG A 170 7.62 2.42 29.21
C ARG A 170 7.77 0.90 29.25
N ALA A 171 7.20 0.18 28.29
CA ALA A 171 7.30 -1.28 28.20
C ALA A 171 8.76 -1.74 28.16
N LYS A 172 9.61 -1.05 27.37
CA LYS A 172 11.06 -1.32 27.36
C LYS A 172 11.71 -1.25 28.74
N ARG A 173 11.40 -0.19 29.52
CA ARG A 173 11.94 -0.01 30.88
C ARG A 173 11.43 -1.06 31.86
N GLU A 174 10.20 -1.51 31.66
CA GLU A 174 9.55 -2.53 32.51
C GLU A 174 9.92 -3.97 32.09
N GLY A 175 10.66 -4.16 31.00
CA GLY A 175 11.00 -5.49 30.48
C GLY A 175 9.80 -6.22 29.88
N ARG A 176 8.77 -5.49 29.45
CA ARG A 176 7.53 -5.99 28.85
C ARG A 176 7.45 -5.63 27.38
N ILE A 177 6.58 -6.32 26.66
CA ILE A 177 6.30 -6.11 25.23
C ILE A 177 5.04 -5.24 25.10
N ALA A 178 5.17 -4.07 24.47
CA ALA A 178 4.03 -3.20 24.15
C ALA A 178 3.36 -3.70 22.87
N VAL A 179 2.22 -4.38 22.98
CA VAL A 179 1.44 -4.81 21.82
C VAL A 179 0.61 -3.65 21.32
N LEU A 180 0.87 -3.21 20.09
CA LEU A 180 0.06 -2.21 19.39
C LEU A 180 -0.82 -2.90 18.34
N MET A 181 -1.81 -2.19 17.83
CA MET A 181 -2.71 -2.71 16.80
C MET A 181 -2.73 -1.78 15.59
N GLY A 182 -2.78 -2.38 14.40
CA GLY A 182 -3.05 -1.67 13.16
C GLY A 182 -4.04 -2.45 12.30
N ILE A 183 -4.99 -1.76 11.69
CA ILE A 183 -5.94 -2.41 10.78
C ILE A 183 -5.27 -2.58 9.42
N GLU A 184 -5.39 -3.77 8.84
CA GLU A 184 -4.92 -4.03 7.49
C GLU A 184 -6.11 -4.23 6.55
N GLY A 185 -6.33 -3.21 5.71
CA GLY A 185 -7.44 -3.14 4.76
C GLY A 185 -8.49 -2.12 5.16
N GLY A 186 -8.57 -1.01 4.42
CA GLY A 186 -9.52 0.07 4.69
C GLY A 186 -10.99 -0.31 4.53
N HIS A 187 -11.33 -1.40 3.85
CA HIS A 187 -12.70 -1.92 3.84
C HIS A 187 -13.22 -2.27 5.24
N ALA A 188 -12.33 -2.45 6.23
CA ALA A 188 -12.70 -2.63 7.63
C ALA A 188 -13.54 -1.49 8.22
N ILE A 189 -13.43 -0.26 7.70
CA ILE A 189 -14.24 0.86 8.18
C ILE A 189 -15.63 0.93 7.55
N GLU A 190 -15.95 0.07 6.57
CA GLU A 190 -17.24 0.06 5.87
C GLU A 190 -17.68 1.48 5.46
N ASP A 191 -16.74 2.22 4.88
CA ASP A 191 -16.93 3.60 4.41
C ASP A 191 -17.42 4.59 5.48
N SER A 192 -17.06 4.32 6.75
CA SER A 192 -17.49 5.11 7.91
C SER A 192 -16.33 5.74 8.66
N LEU A 193 -16.27 7.08 8.63
CA LEU A 193 -15.39 7.86 9.51
C LEU A 193 -15.75 7.65 11.00
N GLY A 194 -16.99 7.25 11.30
CA GLY A 194 -17.40 6.84 12.65
C GLY A 194 -16.66 5.59 13.11
N ALA A 195 -16.69 4.53 12.29
CA ALA A 195 -15.97 3.29 12.57
C ALA A 195 -14.47 3.52 12.72
N LEU A 196 -13.87 4.33 11.83
CA LEU A 196 -12.46 4.74 11.92
C LEU A 196 -12.12 5.34 13.30
N ARG A 197 -12.93 6.29 13.78
CA ARG A 197 -12.76 6.89 15.12
C ARG A 197 -12.95 5.87 16.24
N ASP A 198 -13.90 4.97 16.12
CA ASP A 198 -14.17 3.95 17.13
C ASP A 198 -13.03 2.94 17.22
N PHE A 199 -12.47 2.49 16.10
CA PHE A 199 -11.26 1.65 16.10
C PHE A 199 -10.08 2.35 16.77
N HIS A 200 -9.88 3.64 16.51
CA HIS A 200 -8.86 4.41 17.21
C HIS A 200 -9.08 4.44 18.73
N ARG A 201 -10.33 4.64 19.18
CA ARG A 201 -10.69 4.60 20.61
C ARG A 201 -10.44 3.23 21.24
N LEU A 202 -10.59 2.16 20.46
CA LEU A 202 -10.31 0.79 20.90
C LEU A 202 -8.82 0.43 20.93
N GLY A 203 -7.94 1.35 20.53
CA GLY A 203 -6.48 1.20 20.65
C GLY A 203 -5.75 1.02 19.32
N VAL A 204 -6.45 0.99 18.18
CA VAL A 204 -5.81 0.93 16.85
C VAL A 204 -5.03 2.21 16.58
N ARG A 205 -3.82 2.09 16.03
CA ARG A 205 -2.91 3.24 15.79
C ARG A 205 -2.44 3.41 14.35
N TYR A 206 -2.63 2.43 13.47
CA TYR A 206 -2.56 2.66 12.02
C TYR A 206 -3.72 1.98 11.29
N MET A 207 -3.95 2.41 10.05
CA MET A 207 -4.74 1.65 9.09
C MET A 207 -4.04 1.63 7.74
N THR A 208 -3.86 0.44 7.18
CA THR A 208 -3.47 0.20 5.78
C THR A 208 -4.67 0.48 4.91
N LEU A 209 -4.56 1.46 4.00
CA LEU A 209 -5.74 1.99 3.29
C LEU A 209 -6.42 0.96 2.39
N THR A 210 -5.67 0.01 1.85
CA THR A 210 -6.18 -1.14 1.10
C THR A 210 -5.46 -2.40 1.56
N HIS A 211 -5.98 -3.57 1.17
CA HIS A 211 -5.18 -4.80 1.15
C HIS A 211 -4.94 -5.16 -0.32
N THR A 212 -4.97 -6.44 -0.72
CA THR A 212 -4.89 -6.89 -2.12
C THR A 212 -6.11 -6.56 -2.97
N ASN A 213 -7.16 -5.98 -2.38
CA ASN A 213 -8.35 -5.47 -3.05
C ASN A 213 -8.44 -3.95 -2.93
N SER A 214 -8.87 -3.29 -4.02
CA SER A 214 -9.34 -1.91 -3.96
C SER A 214 -10.67 -1.87 -3.20
N ASN A 215 -10.95 -0.77 -2.52
CA ASN A 215 -12.23 -0.53 -1.84
C ASN A 215 -12.96 0.63 -2.52
N HIS A 216 -14.04 1.14 -1.91
CA HIS A 216 -14.85 2.19 -2.54
C HIS A 216 -14.16 3.56 -2.62
N TRP A 217 -12.98 3.74 -2.02
CA TRP A 217 -12.36 5.05 -1.93
C TRP A 217 -10.83 5.08 -2.10
N ALA A 218 -10.16 3.93 -2.19
CA ALA A 218 -8.72 3.82 -2.45
C ALA A 218 -8.40 2.60 -3.33
N ASP A 219 -7.40 2.77 -4.22
CA ASP A 219 -6.91 1.74 -5.12
C ASP A 219 -5.75 0.92 -4.54
N SER A 220 -5.79 -0.38 -4.79
CA SER A 220 -4.76 -1.34 -4.36
C SER A 220 -3.70 -1.57 -5.44
N ALA A 221 -2.49 -1.94 -5.04
CA ALA A 221 -1.48 -2.52 -5.92
C ALA A 221 -1.90 -3.90 -6.49
N GLY A 222 -2.97 -4.46 -5.93
CA GLY A 222 -3.68 -5.65 -6.38
C GLY A 222 -3.06 -6.96 -5.94
N ASN A 223 -3.71 -8.06 -6.32
CA ASN A 223 -3.20 -9.41 -6.11
C ASN A 223 -2.31 -9.83 -7.30
N PHE A 224 -1.04 -9.44 -7.29
CA PHE A 224 -0.05 -9.70 -8.36
C PHE A 224 0.36 -11.18 -8.52
N PHE A 225 -0.17 -12.07 -7.68
CA PHE A 225 -0.09 -13.53 -7.84
C PHE A 225 -1.42 -14.17 -8.28
N ALA A 226 -2.48 -13.38 -8.50
CA ALA A 226 -3.70 -13.88 -9.08
C ALA A 226 -3.43 -14.41 -10.51
N PRO A 227 -4.05 -15.54 -10.90
CA PRO A 227 -4.04 -15.98 -12.29
C PRO A 227 -4.57 -14.86 -13.19
N ARG A 228 -3.79 -14.46 -14.20
CA ARG A 228 -4.10 -13.34 -15.11
C ARG A 228 -4.25 -12.00 -14.38
N PHE A 229 -3.35 -11.70 -13.44
CA PHE A 229 -3.25 -10.38 -12.84
C PHE A 229 -3.23 -9.28 -13.91
N ASP A 230 -4.19 -8.36 -13.79
CA ASP A 230 -4.28 -7.14 -14.57
C ASP A 230 -4.33 -5.95 -13.59
N PRO A 231 -3.31 -5.08 -13.54
CA PRO A 231 -3.30 -3.94 -12.64
C PRO A 231 -4.46 -2.97 -12.91
N GLU A 232 -4.98 -2.90 -14.14
CA GLU A 232 -6.12 -2.02 -14.45
C GLU A 232 -7.40 -2.44 -13.72
N SER A 233 -7.56 -3.73 -13.41
CA SER A 233 -8.72 -4.22 -12.65
C SER A 233 -8.78 -3.73 -11.20
N TYR A 234 -7.68 -3.18 -10.68
CA TYR A 234 -7.58 -2.61 -9.35
C TYR A 234 -7.57 -1.07 -9.37
N ARG A 235 -7.51 -0.42 -10.53
CA ARG A 235 -7.55 1.04 -10.68
C ARG A 235 -8.99 1.54 -10.83
N LEU A 236 -9.73 1.55 -9.73
CA LEU A 236 -11.14 1.96 -9.72
C LEU A 236 -11.29 3.49 -9.64
N HIS A 237 -10.35 4.16 -8.97
CA HIS A 237 -10.45 5.59 -8.61
C HIS A 237 -9.31 6.43 -9.18
N HIS A 238 -8.27 5.79 -9.71
CA HIS A 238 -6.98 6.40 -10.04
C HIS A 238 -6.29 7.03 -8.82
N GLY A 239 -6.32 6.34 -7.68
CA GLY A 239 -5.76 6.79 -6.42
C GLY A 239 -6.80 6.86 -5.30
N LEU A 240 -6.96 8.05 -4.70
CA LEU A 240 -7.96 8.33 -3.67
C LEU A 240 -9.15 9.13 -4.23
N THR A 241 -10.35 8.70 -3.87
CA THR A 241 -11.56 9.52 -4.04
C THR A 241 -11.57 10.71 -3.07
N GLY A 242 -12.54 11.64 -3.23
CA GLY A 242 -12.77 12.70 -2.25
C GLY A 242 -13.01 12.18 -0.83
N PHE A 243 -13.81 11.11 -0.70
CA PHE A 243 -14.00 10.45 0.59
C PHE A 243 -12.70 9.82 1.12
N GLY A 244 -11.89 9.18 0.26
CA GLY A 244 -10.59 8.65 0.64
C GLY A 244 -9.64 9.72 1.18
N ARG A 245 -9.66 10.93 0.60
CA ARG A 245 -8.92 12.08 1.13
C ARG A 245 -9.46 12.53 2.49
N ALA A 246 -10.78 12.51 2.70
CA ALA A 246 -11.38 12.77 4.01
C ALA A 246 -10.97 11.74 5.06
N VAL A 247 -10.87 10.45 4.70
CA VAL A 247 -10.33 9.39 5.56
C VAL A 247 -8.90 9.71 6.00
N VAL A 248 -8.01 10.05 5.06
CA VAL A 248 -6.61 10.43 5.36
C VAL A 248 -6.55 11.64 6.30
N ARG A 249 -7.35 12.68 6.06
CA ARG A 249 -7.40 13.87 6.93
C ARG A 249 -7.91 13.54 8.33
N GLU A 250 -8.94 12.70 8.45
CA GLU A 250 -9.47 12.27 9.75
C GLU A 250 -8.46 11.41 10.51
N MET A 251 -7.73 10.53 9.82
CA MET A 251 -6.61 9.78 10.40
C MET A 251 -5.55 10.72 10.98
N ASN A 252 -5.14 11.76 10.24
CA ASN A 252 -4.22 12.77 10.76
C ASN A 252 -4.77 13.47 12.00
N ARG A 253 -6.06 13.85 12.00
CA ARG A 253 -6.71 14.57 13.10
C ARG A 253 -6.74 13.74 14.37
N ILE A 254 -7.10 12.46 14.28
CA ILE A 254 -7.21 11.56 15.44
C ILE A 254 -5.88 10.96 15.89
N GLY A 255 -4.82 11.09 15.08
CA GLY A 255 -3.50 10.49 15.38
C GLY A 255 -3.40 9.03 14.98
N MET A 256 -4.22 8.58 14.02
CA MET A 256 -4.06 7.30 13.36
C MET A 256 -3.03 7.46 12.23
N MET A 257 -1.98 6.64 12.26
CA MET A 257 -0.94 6.63 11.23
C MET A 257 -1.53 6.11 9.91
N VAL A 258 -1.21 6.80 8.81
CA VAL A 258 -1.61 6.41 7.46
C VAL A 258 -0.56 5.44 6.92
N ASP A 259 -0.96 4.19 6.71
CA ASP A 259 -0.10 3.16 6.13
C ASP A 259 -0.37 2.98 4.64
N VAL A 260 0.70 3.11 3.84
CA VAL A 260 0.67 3.01 2.37
C VAL A 260 1.17 1.67 1.85
N SER A 261 1.39 0.68 2.70
CA SER A 261 1.56 -0.70 2.26
C SER A 261 0.30 -1.15 1.50
N HIS A 262 0.44 -2.07 0.53
CA HIS A 262 -0.63 -2.59 -0.35
C HIS A 262 -1.29 -1.62 -1.34
N VAL A 263 -1.18 -0.30 -1.19
CA VAL A 263 -1.89 0.66 -2.05
C VAL A 263 -1.23 0.79 -3.43
N SER A 264 -1.98 1.28 -4.42
CA SER A 264 -1.45 1.58 -5.76
C SER A 264 -0.45 2.74 -5.73
N ASP A 265 0.40 2.85 -6.76
CA ASP A 265 1.35 3.96 -6.89
C ASP A 265 0.64 5.33 -6.86
N GLU A 266 -0.48 5.45 -7.57
CA GLU A 266 -1.30 6.66 -7.59
C GLU A 266 -1.92 6.97 -6.21
N THR A 267 -2.29 5.95 -5.44
CA THR A 267 -2.78 6.13 -4.08
C THR A 267 -1.68 6.65 -3.15
N ILE A 268 -0.43 6.19 -3.31
CA ILE A 268 0.72 6.75 -2.57
C ILE A 268 0.87 8.24 -2.88
N ASP A 269 0.78 8.61 -4.16
CA ASP A 269 0.87 10.01 -4.59
C ASP A 269 -0.21 10.88 -3.93
N ASP A 270 -1.46 10.44 -4.00
CA ASP A 270 -2.60 11.15 -3.42
C ASP A 270 -2.52 11.25 -1.89
N VAL A 271 -2.04 10.21 -1.21
CA VAL A 271 -1.80 10.22 0.24
C VAL A 271 -0.73 11.25 0.59
N LEU A 272 0.38 11.28 -0.15
CA LEU A 272 1.46 12.24 0.09
C LEU A 272 1.01 13.68 -0.17
N GLU A 273 0.12 13.91 -1.13
CA GLU A 273 -0.47 15.23 -1.35
C GLU A 273 -1.46 15.63 -0.24
N THR A 274 -2.26 14.67 0.24
CA THR A 274 -3.37 14.93 1.16
C THR A 274 -2.94 14.99 2.63
N SER A 275 -2.02 14.13 3.06
CA SER A 275 -1.71 13.93 4.48
C SER A 275 -0.96 15.12 5.09
N ARG A 276 -1.46 15.67 6.20
CA ARG A 276 -0.79 16.71 7.00
C ARG A 276 0.21 16.13 8.01
N ALA A 277 0.08 14.85 8.34
CA ALA A 277 1.03 14.10 9.16
C ALA A 277 2.03 13.34 8.27
N PRO A 278 3.20 12.94 8.78
CA PRO A 278 4.02 11.96 8.09
C PRO A 278 3.24 10.66 7.86
N VAL A 279 3.63 9.90 6.84
CA VAL A 279 3.06 8.60 6.50
C VAL A 279 4.14 7.54 6.55
N PHE A 280 3.77 6.27 6.58
CA PHE A 280 4.74 5.18 6.57
C PHE A 280 4.25 4.01 5.73
N ALA A 281 5.17 3.11 5.37
CA ALA A 281 4.83 1.81 4.84
C ALA A 281 5.16 0.77 5.92
N SER A 282 4.14 0.17 6.54
CA SER A 282 4.26 -0.77 7.65
C SER A 282 4.99 -2.08 7.32
N HIS A 283 4.97 -2.53 6.07
CA HIS A 283 5.71 -3.72 5.61
C HIS A 283 5.83 -3.66 4.08
N SER A 284 6.81 -2.91 3.57
CA SER A 284 7.10 -2.81 2.14
C SER A 284 8.60 -2.81 1.88
N SER A 285 9.01 -3.39 0.75
CA SER A 285 10.43 -3.51 0.37
C SER A 285 10.74 -2.65 -0.87
N CYS A 286 11.94 -2.81 -1.43
CA CYS A 286 12.52 -1.88 -2.41
C CYS A 286 12.35 -2.44 -3.82
N ARG A 287 11.62 -1.72 -4.68
CA ARG A 287 11.28 -2.18 -6.03
C ARG A 287 12.49 -2.33 -6.95
N ALA A 288 13.57 -1.58 -6.67
CA ALA A 288 14.84 -1.69 -7.36
C ALA A 288 15.55 -3.05 -7.16
N LEU A 289 15.21 -3.78 -6.09
CA LEU A 289 15.83 -5.07 -5.73
C LEU A 289 14.89 -6.26 -5.96
N SER A 290 13.57 -6.05 -5.87
CA SER A 290 12.54 -7.00 -6.31
C SER A 290 11.37 -6.23 -6.92
N ALA A 291 11.17 -6.40 -8.23
CA ALA A 291 10.25 -5.64 -9.06
C ALA A 291 8.82 -6.19 -8.99
N LEU A 292 8.13 -5.84 -7.91
CA LEU A 292 6.69 -6.05 -7.73
C LEU A 292 5.98 -4.72 -7.45
N PRO A 293 4.71 -4.53 -7.90
CA PRO A 293 3.90 -3.37 -7.54
C PRO A 293 3.82 -3.13 -6.03
N ARG A 294 3.89 -4.20 -5.24
CA ARG A 294 3.84 -4.18 -3.77
C ARG A 294 5.06 -3.54 -3.10
N ASN A 295 6.20 -3.49 -3.79
CA ASN A 295 7.41 -2.83 -3.32
C ASN A 295 7.44 -1.38 -3.76
N LEU A 296 8.14 -0.50 -3.03
CA LEU A 296 8.21 0.93 -3.30
C LEU A 296 9.32 1.29 -4.28
N THR A 297 9.05 2.24 -5.18
CA THR A 297 10.08 2.86 -6.01
C THR A 297 11.01 3.75 -5.17
N ASP A 298 12.21 4.00 -5.69
CA ASP A 298 13.17 4.92 -5.06
C ASP A 298 12.60 6.34 -4.89
N ASP A 299 11.72 6.78 -5.81
CA ASP A 299 11.06 8.08 -5.69
C ASP A 299 10.04 8.12 -4.55
N GLN A 300 9.21 7.09 -4.42
CA GLN A 300 8.26 6.97 -3.32
C GLN A 300 8.98 6.89 -1.97
N ILE A 301 10.06 6.10 -1.86
CA ILE A 301 10.89 6.02 -0.64
C ILE A 301 11.42 7.41 -0.27
N ARG A 302 11.97 8.15 -1.24
CA ARG A 302 12.48 9.52 -1.02
C ARG A 302 11.39 10.48 -0.58
N ARG A 303 10.20 10.44 -1.19
CA ARG A 303 9.08 11.36 -0.89
C ARG A 303 8.43 11.07 0.47
N ILE A 304 8.34 9.79 0.87
CA ILE A 304 7.91 9.40 2.22
C ILE A 304 8.90 9.98 3.24
N ALA A 305 10.21 9.76 3.04
CA ALA A 305 11.24 10.24 3.95
C ALA A 305 11.33 11.78 4.02
N ALA A 306 11.15 12.47 2.89
CA ALA A 306 11.14 13.94 2.84
C ALA A 306 10.05 14.58 3.71
N ARG A 307 9.00 13.81 4.05
CA ARG A 307 7.92 14.22 4.96
C ARG A 307 8.09 13.65 6.37
N SER A 308 9.29 13.20 6.75
CA SER A 308 9.56 12.52 8.02
C SER A 308 8.82 11.20 8.20
N GLY A 309 8.48 10.54 7.10
CA GLY A 309 7.94 9.18 7.08
C GLY A 309 9.02 8.11 7.23
N VAL A 310 8.58 6.86 7.37
CA VAL A 310 9.46 5.69 7.52
C VAL A 310 9.01 4.55 6.60
N VAL A 311 9.96 3.79 6.05
CA VAL A 311 9.70 2.56 5.29
C VAL A 311 10.15 1.37 6.11
N MET A 312 9.21 0.51 6.47
CA MET A 312 9.46 -0.66 7.31
C MET A 312 9.62 -1.87 6.39
N ILE A 313 10.83 -2.44 6.35
CA ILE A 313 11.22 -3.44 5.35
C ILE A 313 10.52 -4.77 5.62
N ASN A 314 9.81 -5.28 4.60
CA ASN A 314 9.19 -6.60 4.60
C ASN A 314 10.21 -7.69 4.32
N VAL A 315 10.07 -8.85 4.98
CA VAL A 315 11.04 -9.96 4.88
C VAL A 315 10.56 -11.17 4.09
N SER A 316 9.34 -11.18 3.51
CA SER A 316 8.91 -12.25 2.60
C SER A 316 9.79 -12.31 1.36
N SER A 317 10.13 -13.54 0.96
CA SER A 317 11.16 -13.81 -0.03
C SER A 317 10.87 -13.12 -1.38
N VAL A 318 9.60 -13.16 -1.82
CA VAL A 318 9.16 -12.52 -3.08
C VAL A 318 9.35 -11.00 -3.08
N PHE A 319 9.33 -10.36 -1.93
CA PHE A 319 9.57 -8.91 -1.81
C PHE A 319 11.04 -8.55 -1.68
N LEU A 320 11.93 -9.53 -1.45
CA LEU A 320 13.37 -9.34 -1.24
C LEU A 320 14.25 -9.68 -2.45
N ASP A 321 13.79 -10.60 -3.31
CA ASP A 321 14.65 -11.12 -4.38
C ASP A 321 13.86 -11.39 -5.68
N GLN A 322 14.29 -10.74 -6.76
CA GLN A 322 13.70 -10.89 -8.08
C GLN A 322 13.67 -12.35 -8.57
N ALA A 323 14.68 -13.16 -8.24
CA ALA A 323 14.73 -14.56 -8.65
C ALA A 323 13.58 -15.37 -8.03
N THR A 324 13.12 -14.99 -6.83
CA THR A 324 11.96 -15.66 -6.21
C THR A 324 10.64 -15.24 -6.84
N VAL A 325 10.53 -14.00 -7.34
CA VAL A 325 9.38 -13.55 -8.13
C VAL A 325 9.28 -14.36 -9.43
N GLU A 326 10.39 -14.50 -10.15
CA GLU A 326 10.47 -15.28 -11.38
C GLU A 326 10.13 -16.75 -11.12
N ALA A 327 10.67 -17.32 -10.03
CA ALA A 327 10.37 -18.69 -9.64
C ALA A 327 8.89 -18.87 -9.24
N ALA A 328 8.29 -17.91 -8.52
CA ALA A 328 6.88 -17.94 -8.16
C ALA A 328 5.98 -17.89 -9.41
N ARG A 329 6.29 -17.03 -10.39
CA ARG A 329 5.56 -16.96 -11.67
C ARG A 329 5.66 -18.29 -12.43
N ALA A 330 6.87 -18.84 -12.56
CA ALA A 330 7.07 -20.13 -13.21
C ALA A 330 6.30 -21.27 -12.52
N ARG A 331 6.17 -21.25 -11.19
CA ARG A 331 5.35 -22.20 -10.43
C ARG A 331 3.86 -22.03 -10.74
N LEU A 332 3.36 -20.80 -10.72
CA LEU A 332 1.95 -20.53 -11.03
C LEU A 332 1.60 -21.02 -12.44
N ASP A 333 2.47 -20.76 -13.42
CA ASP A 333 2.31 -21.26 -14.79
C ASP A 333 2.31 -22.80 -14.85
N ALA A 334 3.22 -23.46 -14.13
CA ALA A 334 3.31 -24.92 -14.07
C ALA A 334 2.10 -25.57 -13.37
N LEU A 335 1.51 -24.86 -12.38
CA LEU A 335 0.37 -25.33 -11.61
C LEU A 335 -0.97 -25.04 -12.30
N GLN A 336 -1.01 -24.15 -13.29
CA GLN A 336 -2.25 -23.62 -13.86
C GLN A 336 -3.24 -24.72 -14.27
N GLU A 337 -2.79 -25.73 -15.04
CA GLU A 337 -3.66 -26.82 -15.47
C GLU A 337 -4.18 -27.69 -14.32
N SER A 338 -3.32 -27.95 -13.33
CA SER A 338 -3.66 -28.72 -12.13
C SER A 338 -4.64 -27.95 -11.24
N ALA A 339 -4.39 -26.65 -11.06
CA ALA A 339 -5.26 -25.76 -10.30
C ALA A 339 -6.64 -25.63 -10.96
N ASP A 340 -6.70 -25.47 -12.28
CA ASP A 340 -7.97 -25.41 -13.01
C ASP A 340 -8.76 -26.72 -12.93
N ARG A 341 -8.05 -27.85 -12.90
CA ARG A 341 -8.68 -29.16 -12.68
C ARG A 341 -9.25 -29.28 -11.26
N ILE A 342 -8.51 -28.84 -10.26
CA ILE A 342 -8.94 -28.84 -8.85
C ILE A 342 -10.15 -27.91 -8.65
N ARG A 343 -10.12 -26.71 -9.23
CA ARG A 343 -11.26 -25.77 -9.22
C ARG A 343 -12.51 -26.39 -9.80
N ARG A 344 -12.41 -27.08 -10.94
CA ARG A 344 -13.54 -27.82 -11.54
C ARG A 344 -13.99 -29.00 -10.67
N GLN A 345 -13.05 -29.72 -10.07
CA GLN A 345 -13.36 -30.86 -9.20
C GLN A 345 -14.12 -30.44 -7.94
N TYR A 346 -13.81 -29.26 -7.39
CA TYR A 346 -14.38 -28.71 -6.17
C TYR A 346 -15.20 -27.44 -6.42
N GLU A 347 -15.92 -27.36 -7.54
CA GLU A 347 -16.68 -26.16 -7.93
C GLU A 347 -17.71 -25.73 -6.85
N GLY A 348 -18.30 -26.69 -6.14
CA GLY A 348 -19.22 -26.44 -5.01
C GLY A 348 -18.54 -26.17 -3.66
N ASP A 349 -17.21 -26.23 -3.59
CA ASP A 349 -16.42 -25.96 -2.38
C ASP A 349 -15.10 -25.22 -2.72
N PRO A 350 -15.18 -23.90 -3.03
CA PRO A 350 -14.00 -23.11 -3.41
C PRO A 350 -12.90 -23.08 -2.34
N ARG A 351 -13.28 -23.20 -1.06
CA ARG A 351 -12.30 -23.25 0.05
C ARG A 351 -11.46 -24.51 -0.03
N ARG A 352 -12.10 -25.66 -0.26
CA ARG A 352 -11.38 -26.92 -0.47
C ARG A 352 -10.56 -26.88 -1.75
N ALA A 353 -11.08 -26.30 -2.82
CA ALA A 353 -10.32 -26.11 -4.06
C ALA A 353 -9.02 -25.35 -3.80
N GLN A 354 -9.10 -24.24 -3.07
CA GLN A 354 -7.94 -23.43 -2.71
C GLN A 354 -6.96 -24.21 -1.84
N ALA A 355 -7.44 -24.89 -0.79
CA ALA A 355 -6.56 -25.66 0.10
C ALA A 355 -5.79 -26.79 -0.64
N GLU A 356 -6.38 -27.42 -1.66
CA GLU A 356 -5.68 -28.42 -2.47
C GLU A 356 -4.69 -27.79 -3.46
N ILE A 357 -4.98 -26.59 -3.99
CA ILE A 357 -4.04 -25.81 -4.80
C ILE A 357 -2.84 -25.39 -3.95
N ASP A 358 -3.07 -24.90 -2.73
CA ASP A 358 -2.03 -24.46 -1.81
C ASP A 358 -1.09 -25.63 -1.48
N LYS A 359 -1.62 -26.82 -1.18
CA LYS A 359 -0.78 -28.04 -1.00
C LYS A 359 0.10 -28.36 -2.20
N LEU A 360 -0.42 -28.15 -3.41
CA LEU A 360 0.32 -28.37 -4.66
C LEU A 360 1.42 -27.32 -4.84
N ALA A 361 1.14 -26.08 -4.49
CA ALA A 361 2.11 -24.99 -4.49
C ALA A 361 3.22 -25.23 -3.46
N ASP A 362 2.87 -25.61 -2.24
CA ASP A 362 3.79 -25.91 -1.14
C ASP A 362 4.74 -27.09 -1.44
N ALA A 363 4.32 -28.02 -2.30
CA ALA A 363 5.14 -29.15 -2.71
C ALA A 363 6.24 -28.76 -3.72
N LEU A 364 6.16 -27.57 -4.33
CA LEU A 364 7.17 -27.11 -5.28
C LEU A 364 8.33 -26.43 -4.54
N PRO A 365 9.59 -26.72 -4.92
CA PRO A 365 10.75 -26.17 -4.24
C PRO A 365 10.77 -24.65 -4.38
N HIS A 366 10.96 -23.90 -3.29
CA HIS A 366 11.12 -22.44 -3.24
C HIS A 366 12.60 -22.05 -3.07
N PRO A 367 13.14 -21.02 -3.77
CA PRO A 367 14.53 -20.64 -3.60
C PRO A 367 14.67 -20.00 -2.22
N ALA A 368 15.62 -20.47 -1.43
CA ALA A 368 15.89 -19.88 -0.14
C ALA A 368 16.51 -18.48 -0.31
N VAL A 369 15.92 -17.47 0.33
CA VAL A 369 16.47 -16.12 0.38
C VAL A 369 17.26 -15.96 1.68
N PRO A 370 18.54 -15.56 1.66
CA PRO A 370 19.31 -15.37 2.88
C PRO A 370 18.91 -14.07 3.59
N LEU A 371 19.01 -14.01 4.93
CA LEU A 371 18.83 -12.78 5.72
C LEU A 371 19.66 -11.58 5.21
N ALA A 372 20.81 -11.84 4.57
CA ALA A 372 21.59 -10.80 3.91
C ALA A 372 20.77 -9.95 2.90
N ARG A 373 19.77 -10.53 2.23
CA ARG A 373 18.88 -9.80 1.32
C ARG A 373 17.96 -8.82 2.06
N VAL A 374 17.53 -9.13 3.29
CA VAL A 374 16.81 -8.16 4.13
C VAL A 374 17.69 -6.93 4.38
N VAL A 375 18.97 -7.14 4.68
CA VAL A 375 19.90 -6.04 4.93
C VAL A 375 20.26 -5.28 3.66
N ASP A 376 20.32 -5.94 2.49
CA ASP A 376 20.47 -5.24 1.20
C ASP A 376 19.33 -4.23 0.97
N HIS A 377 18.10 -4.60 1.33
CA HIS A 377 16.94 -3.72 1.25
C HIS A 377 17.00 -2.55 2.22
N ILE A 378 17.40 -2.82 3.47
CA ILE A 378 17.63 -1.78 4.49
C ILE A 378 18.69 -0.79 3.99
N GLU A 379 19.85 -1.27 3.54
CA GLU A 379 20.94 -0.43 3.03
C GLU A 379 20.53 0.38 1.80
N HIS A 380 19.76 -0.21 0.88
CA HIS A 380 19.24 0.50 -0.29
C HIS A 380 18.30 1.64 0.10
N ALA A 381 17.36 1.38 1.01
CA ALA A 381 16.46 2.42 1.51
C ALA A 381 17.23 3.51 2.28
N MET A 382 18.21 3.14 3.12
CA MET A 382 19.08 4.07 3.83
C MET A 382 19.88 4.97 2.87
N LYS A 383 20.36 4.42 1.75
CA LYS A 383 21.07 5.20 0.73
C LYS A 383 20.19 6.27 0.08
N ILE A 384 18.89 6.01 -0.06
CA ILE A 384 17.93 6.92 -0.70
C ILE A 384 17.42 7.99 0.28
N ALA A 385 17.09 7.56 1.49
CA ALA A 385 16.27 8.31 2.44
C ALA A 385 16.98 8.63 3.76
N GLY A 386 18.18 8.10 3.96
CA GLY A 386 18.92 8.19 5.21
C GLY A 386 18.54 7.11 6.24
N PRO A 387 19.37 6.90 7.27
CA PRO A 387 19.13 5.90 8.33
C PRO A 387 17.87 6.16 9.15
N ASP A 388 17.41 7.41 9.21
CA ASP A 388 16.28 7.83 10.05
C ASP A 388 14.90 7.49 9.45
N ALA A 389 14.86 6.94 8.23
CA ALA A 389 13.65 6.71 7.45
C ALA A 389 13.40 5.23 7.13
N VAL A 390 14.08 4.31 7.82
CA VAL A 390 13.97 2.85 7.58
C VAL A 390 13.73 2.11 8.90
N GLY A 391 12.95 1.04 8.86
CA GLY A 391 12.70 0.14 9.99
C GLY A 391 12.34 -1.29 9.58
N LEU A 392 11.72 -2.05 10.49
CA LEU A 392 11.36 -3.47 10.30
C LEU A 392 9.84 -3.68 10.34
N GLY A 393 9.29 -4.33 9.32
CA GLY A 393 7.89 -4.74 9.27
C GLY A 393 7.83 -6.15 8.71
N THR A 394 8.01 -7.15 9.55
CA THR A 394 8.43 -8.48 9.07
C THR A 394 7.36 -9.22 8.30
N ASP A 395 6.08 -8.94 8.53
CA ASP A 395 4.99 -9.72 7.93
C ASP A 395 4.99 -11.18 8.43
N PHE A 396 5.56 -11.39 9.62
CA PHE A 396 5.55 -12.68 10.30
C PHE A 396 4.11 -13.13 10.59
N ASP A 397 3.92 -14.45 10.61
CA ASP A 397 2.65 -15.17 10.47
C ASP A 397 1.76 -14.86 9.23
N GLY A 398 2.01 -13.78 8.48
CA GLY A 398 1.30 -13.40 7.24
C GLY A 398 1.91 -14.03 5.98
N MET A 399 3.16 -14.45 6.09
CA MET A 399 3.95 -15.12 5.04
C MET A 399 4.22 -16.60 5.35
N SER A 400 4.68 -17.35 4.35
CA SER A 400 5.00 -18.79 4.47
C SER A 400 6.47 -19.12 4.21
N ASP A 401 7.29 -18.13 3.86
CA ASP A 401 8.63 -18.30 3.30
C ASP A 401 9.68 -17.36 3.94
N PRO A 402 9.95 -17.53 5.25
CA PRO A 402 10.91 -16.67 5.95
C PRO A 402 12.32 -16.82 5.38
N PRO A 403 13.13 -15.74 5.33
CA PRO A 403 14.50 -15.82 4.88
C PRO A 403 15.31 -16.81 5.74
N ALA A 404 16.25 -17.51 5.11
CA ALA A 404 17.19 -18.36 5.80
C ALA A 404 17.98 -17.55 6.82
N GLY A 405 17.82 -17.93 8.08
CA GLY A 405 18.38 -17.25 9.23
C GLY A 405 17.50 -16.21 9.90
N LEU A 406 16.27 -16.02 9.43
CA LEU A 406 15.24 -15.17 10.01
C LEU A 406 13.92 -15.94 10.13
N GLU A 407 13.98 -17.17 10.65
CA GLU A 407 12.85 -18.10 10.63
C GLU A 407 11.67 -17.65 11.50
N ASP A 408 11.91 -16.84 12.53
CA ASP A 408 10.91 -16.35 13.47
C ASP A 408 11.42 -15.13 14.24
N VAL A 409 10.57 -14.55 15.09
CA VAL A 409 10.90 -13.35 15.89
C VAL A 409 12.13 -13.53 16.80
N SER A 410 12.52 -14.75 17.17
CA SER A 410 13.72 -14.96 17.98
C SER A 410 15.02 -14.69 17.23
N ARG A 411 14.94 -14.53 15.91
CA ARG A 411 16.09 -14.30 15.02
C ARG A 411 16.35 -12.84 14.68
N LEU A 412 15.51 -11.90 15.12
CA LEU A 412 15.72 -10.45 14.93
C LEU A 412 17.13 -9.95 15.31
N PRO A 413 17.82 -10.45 16.37
CA PRO A 413 19.19 -10.05 16.68
C PRO A 413 20.20 -10.28 15.54
N ARG A 414 19.91 -11.19 14.60
CA ARG A 414 20.77 -11.47 13.46
C ARG A 414 20.79 -10.34 12.44
N ILE A 415 19.72 -9.54 12.35
CA ILE A 415 19.70 -8.32 11.54
C ILE A 415 20.69 -7.30 12.12
N THR A 416 20.71 -7.14 13.45
CA THR A 416 21.68 -6.27 14.14
C THR A 416 23.12 -6.72 13.91
N GLU A 417 23.38 -8.02 14.03
CA GLU A 417 24.70 -8.58 13.78
C GLU A 417 25.14 -8.36 12.33
N GLU A 418 24.25 -8.58 11.36
CA GLU A 418 24.51 -8.36 9.95
C GLU A 418 24.82 -6.89 9.64
N LEU A 419 24.01 -5.95 10.14
CA LEU A 419 24.26 -4.52 9.97
C LEU A 419 25.61 -4.07 10.56
N LEU A 420 25.93 -4.52 11.78
CA LEU A 420 27.22 -4.20 12.40
C LEU A 420 28.39 -4.82 11.62
N ARG A 421 28.23 -6.02 11.07
CA ARG A 421 29.26 -6.67 10.25
C ARG A 421 29.49 -5.94 8.94
N ARG A 422 28.46 -5.30 8.38
CA ARG A 422 28.56 -4.43 7.19
C ARG A 422 29.11 -3.03 7.50
N GLY A 423 29.39 -2.74 8.77
CA GLY A 423 30.07 -1.52 9.19
C GLY A 423 29.14 -0.36 9.58
N HIS A 424 27.84 -0.61 9.73
CA HIS A 424 26.93 0.40 10.26
C HIS A 424 27.28 0.77 11.70
N SER A 425 27.09 2.04 12.03
CA SER A 425 27.22 2.56 13.38
C SER A 425 26.09 2.03 14.28
N GLU A 426 26.32 2.04 15.60
CA GLU A 426 25.26 1.60 16.53
C GLU A 426 24.02 2.49 16.47
N ASP A 427 24.17 3.77 16.15
CA ASP A 427 23.06 4.71 16.06
C ASP A 427 22.21 4.47 14.82
N GLU A 428 22.83 4.16 13.67
CA GLU A 428 22.11 3.70 12.49
C GLU A 428 21.36 2.39 12.76
N VAL A 429 21.98 1.46 13.49
CA VAL A 429 21.31 0.22 13.88
C VAL A 429 20.15 0.48 14.83
N ARG A 430 20.29 1.37 15.83
CA ARG A 430 19.16 1.76 16.73
C ARG A 430 18.02 2.41 15.96
N ASN A 431 18.34 3.21 14.95
CA ASN A 431 17.37 3.81 14.05
C ASN A 431 16.55 2.74 13.33
N VAL A 432 17.23 1.81 12.64
CA VAL A 432 16.57 0.69 11.94
C VAL A 432 15.76 -0.19 12.88
N LEU A 433 16.27 -0.46 14.09
CA LEU A 433 15.56 -1.32 15.04
C LEU A 433 14.27 -0.68 15.59
N GLY A 434 14.19 0.65 15.67
CA GLY A 434 12.94 1.26 16.14
C GLY A 434 12.96 2.77 16.38
N GLU A 435 14.13 3.40 16.55
CA GLU A 435 14.16 4.84 16.83
C GLU A 435 13.65 5.70 15.65
N SER A 436 13.82 5.23 14.41
CA SER A 436 13.19 5.84 13.22
C SER A 436 11.67 5.83 13.33
N PHE A 437 11.10 4.67 13.66
CA PHE A 437 9.66 4.53 13.85
C PHE A 437 9.14 5.39 15.01
N LEU A 438 9.84 5.43 16.15
CA LEU A 438 9.40 6.22 17.30
C LEU A 438 9.39 7.73 17.02
N ARG A 439 10.36 8.23 16.23
CA ARG A 439 10.35 9.64 15.78
C ARG A 439 9.18 9.92 14.84
N PHE A 440 8.95 9.03 13.88
CA PHE A 440 7.78 9.09 12.99
C PHE A 440 6.47 9.13 13.81
N PHE A 441 6.28 8.18 14.72
CA PHE A 441 5.06 8.07 15.51
C PHE A 441 4.87 9.29 16.43
N ALA A 442 5.94 9.80 17.06
CA ALA A 442 5.90 11.02 17.85
C ALA A 442 5.44 12.24 17.02
N ARG A 443 5.85 12.31 15.75
CA ARG A 443 5.43 13.38 14.84
C ARG A 443 3.96 13.25 14.44
N VAL A 444 3.44 12.03 14.26
CA VAL A 444 2.00 11.80 14.05
C VAL A 444 1.20 12.28 15.26
N GLU A 445 1.63 11.91 16.48
CA GLU A 445 0.98 12.35 17.72
C GLU A 445 1.01 13.89 17.86
N GLU A 446 2.12 14.54 17.48
CA GLU A 446 2.26 15.99 17.51
C GLU A 446 1.30 16.69 16.54
N VAL A 447 1.25 16.20 15.29
CA VAL A 447 0.32 16.74 14.30
C VAL A 447 -1.11 16.56 14.78
N SER A 448 -1.51 15.38 15.25
CA SER A 448 -2.86 15.19 15.81
C SER A 448 -3.20 16.20 16.90
N ARG A 449 -2.30 16.44 17.87
CA ARG A 449 -2.53 17.45 18.92
C ARG A 449 -2.82 18.85 18.36
N SER A 450 -2.14 19.24 17.28
CA SER A 450 -2.40 20.52 16.60
C SER A 450 -3.73 20.56 15.84
N LEU A 451 -4.23 19.41 15.41
CA LEU A 451 -5.46 19.28 14.62
C LEU A 451 -6.70 19.03 15.48
N GLN A 452 -6.54 18.70 16.76
CA GLN A 452 -7.67 18.33 17.64
C GLN A 452 -8.72 19.44 17.81
N ALA A 453 -8.37 20.70 17.59
CA ALA A 453 -9.31 21.82 17.60
C ALA A 453 -10.21 21.89 16.35
N GLU A 454 -9.83 21.22 15.26
CA GLU A 454 -10.64 21.14 14.05
C GLU A 454 -11.84 20.18 14.27
N PRO A 455 -13.03 20.49 13.73
CA PRO A 455 -14.17 19.60 13.85
C PRO A 455 -13.90 18.26 13.16
N PRO A 456 -14.44 17.14 13.66
CA PRO A 456 -14.35 15.86 12.97
C PRO A 456 -14.93 15.93 11.56
N ALA A 457 -14.28 15.25 10.62
CA ALA A 457 -14.85 15.08 9.29
C ALA A 457 -16.19 14.33 9.39
N THR A 458 -17.20 14.84 8.68
CA THR A 458 -18.57 14.30 8.60
C THR A 458 -18.92 13.81 7.21
N ASP A 459 -17.94 13.80 6.31
CA ASP A 459 -18.05 13.27 4.95
C ASP A 459 -18.60 11.84 5.00
N VAL A 460 -19.53 11.56 4.10
CA VAL A 460 -20.12 10.25 3.88
C VAL A 460 -19.79 9.82 2.47
N LEU A 461 -19.54 8.53 2.27
CA LEU A 461 -19.35 8.00 0.93
C LEU A 461 -20.65 8.20 0.14
N THR A 462 -20.61 9.03 -0.90
CA THR A 462 -21.75 9.30 -1.77
C THR A 462 -21.79 8.29 -2.91
N THR A 463 -22.91 7.58 -3.07
CA THR A 463 -23.14 6.64 -4.18
C THR A 463 -23.46 7.33 -5.51
N SER A 464 -23.60 8.65 -5.50
CA SER A 464 -23.50 9.48 -6.69
C SER A 464 -22.03 9.77 -6.95
N SER A 465 -21.58 9.52 -8.18
CA SER A 465 -20.30 9.93 -8.73
C SER A 465 -20.17 11.47 -8.85
N HIS A 466 -20.65 12.23 -7.85
CA HIS A 466 -20.60 13.69 -7.75
C HIS A 466 -20.39 14.12 -6.29
N ASP A 467 -19.35 14.97 -6.10
CA ASP A 467 -18.88 15.82 -4.97
C ASP A 467 -18.03 15.14 -3.86
N GLY A 468 -16.84 15.58 -3.40
CA GLY A 468 -15.98 16.79 -3.49
C GLY A 468 -15.36 17.04 -2.08
N GLY A 469 -14.09 17.37 -1.80
CA GLY A 469 -12.95 17.77 -2.62
C GLY A 469 -11.59 17.83 -1.87
N ASP A 470 -10.48 17.78 -2.60
CA ASP A 470 -9.76 19.00 -3.02
C ASP A 470 -8.61 18.64 -4.00
N ALA A 471 -8.98 17.98 -5.10
CA ALA A 471 -8.45 18.36 -6.40
C ALA A 471 -9.64 19.05 -7.04
N MET A 472 -9.67 20.39 -7.06
CA MET A 472 -10.80 21.09 -7.63
C MET A 472 -10.94 20.66 -9.10
N THR A 473 -11.97 19.87 -9.39
CA THR A 473 -12.32 19.51 -10.76
C THR A 473 -12.77 20.78 -11.45
N LEU A 474 -12.28 21.03 -12.67
CA LEU A 474 -12.69 22.21 -13.42
C LEU A 474 -14.21 22.15 -13.63
N THR A 475 -14.93 23.18 -13.19
CA THR A 475 -16.38 23.29 -13.37
C THR A 475 -16.68 24.48 -14.27
N LEU A 476 -17.65 24.35 -15.17
CA LEU A 476 -18.14 25.45 -16.01
C LEU A 476 -19.66 25.61 -15.81
N THR A 477 -20.09 26.83 -15.50
CA THR A 477 -21.48 27.18 -15.19
C THR A 477 -21.89 28.49 -15.87
N SER A 478 -23.19 28.76 -15.92
CA SER A 478 -23.75 30.02 -16.39
C SER A 478 -24.87 30.47 -15.45
N SER A 479 -24.98 31.76 -15.19
CA SER A 479 -26.15 32.35 -14.52
C SER A 479 -27.34 32.53 -15.46
N ALA A 480 -27.14 32.43 -16.78
CA ALA A 480 -28.19 32.57 -17.77
C ALA A 480 -29.01 31.29 -17.99
N PHE A 481 -28.38 30.12 -17.84
CA PHE A 481 -29.03 28.81 -18.00
C PHE A 481 -28.30 27.71 -17.21
N SER A 482 -29.05 26.70 -16.77
CA SER A 482 -28.49 25.48 -16.18
C SER A 482 -28.01 24.49 -17.24
N HIS A 483 -27.15 23.54 -16.89
CA HIS A 483 -26.79 22.44 -17.79
C HIS A 483 -28.04 21.68 -18.27
N GLY A 484 -28.16 21.46 -19.58
CA GLY A 484 -29.34 20.90 -20.25
C GLY A 484 -30.54 21.85 -20.36
N GLY A 485 -30.47 23.04 -19.75
CA GLY A 485 -31.51 24.05 -19.76
C GLY A 485 -31.64 24.77 -21.11
N GLU A 486 -32.71 25.55 -21.26
CA GLU A 486 -32.93 26.39 -22.43
C GLU A 486 -32.08 27.66 -22.35
N ILE A 487 -31.33 27.97 -23.42
CA ILE A 487 -30.57 29.22 -23.53
C ILE A 487 -31.56 30.37 -23.78
N PRO A 488 -31.58 31.42 -22.92
CA PRO A 488 -32.48 32.55 -23.09
C PRO A 488 -32.34 33.25 -24.45
N THR A 489 -33.46 33.70 -25.02
CA THR A 489 -33.53 34.33 -26.35
C THR A 489 -32.58 35.51 -26.52
N VAL A 490 -32.25 36.26 -25.45
CA VAL A 490 -31.29 37.37 -25.51
C VAL A 490 -29.90 36.94 -26.01
N HIS A 491 -29.52 35.68 -25.80
CA HIS A 491 -28.24 35.10 -26.24
C HIS A 491 -28.31 34.43 -27.61
N THR A 492 -29.42 34.53 -28.33
CA THR A 492 -29.65 33.82 -29.60
C THR A 492 -29.89 34.80 -30.74
N CYS A 493 -29.96 34.29 -31.97
CA CYS A 493 -30.22 35.12 -33.14
C CYS A 493 -31.65 35.70 -33.21
N GLU A 494 -32.56 35.27 -32.31
CA GLU A 494 -33.90 35.88 -32.16
C GLU A 494 -33.93 36.99 -31.09
N GLY A 495 -32.83 37.21 -30.37
CA GLY A 495 -32.63 38.31 -29.42
C GLY A 495 -31.48 39.24 -29.82
N SER A 496 -30.71 39.70 -28.83
CA SER A 496 -29.61 40.66 -29.04
C SER A 496 -28.25 40.02 -29.35
N ASP A 497 -28.22 38.69 -29.54
CA ASP A 497 -27.00 37.92 -29.86
C ASP A 497 -25.84 38.16 -28.86
N THR A 498 -26.19 38.35 -27.59
CA THR A 498 -25.23 38.67 -26.52
C THR A 498 -24.66 37.39 -25.92
N SER A 499 -23.33 37.27 -25.75
CA SER A 499 -22.74 36.06 -25.15
C SER A 499 -23.25 35.85 -23.71
N PRO A 500 -23.60 34.63 -23.29
CA PRO A 500 -24.03 34.37 -21.92
C PRO A 500 -22.88 34.60 -20.92
N ALA A 501 -23.23 34.96 -19.69
CA ALA A 501 -22.25 34.95 -18.60
C ALA A 501 -21.78 33.51 -18.35
N LEU A 502 -20.48 33.28 -18.33
CA LEU A 502 -19.87 32.00 -18.00
C LEU A 502 -19.02 32.17 -16.74
N SER A 503 -19.05 31.19 -15.84
CA SER A 503 -18.25 31.18 -14.63
C SER A 503 -17.64 29.82 -14.44
N TRP A 504 -16.37 29.78 -14.04
CA TRP A 504 -15.67 28.54 -13.77
C TRP A 504 -14.85 28.61 -12.49
N SER A 505 -14.69 27.45 -11.90
CA SER A 505 -13.87 27.22 -10.71
C SER A 505 -13.10 25.93 -10.88
N GLY A 506 -12.08 25.72 -10.04
CA GLY A 506 -11.27 24.52 -10.09
C GLY A 506 -10.31 24.44 -11.27
N VAL A 507 -9.73 25.57 -11.65
CA VAL A 507 -8.58 25.56 -12.55
C VAL A 507 -7.41 24.88 -11.84
N PRO A 508 -6.85 23.77 -12.39
CA PRO A 508 -5.72 23.08 -11.76
C PRO A 508 -4.52 24.01 -11.57
N ALA A 509 -3.80 23.88 -10.45
CA ALA A 509 -2.64 24.74 -10.14
C ALA A 509 -1.52 24.66 -11.20
N ARG A 510 -1.43 23.55 -11.94
CA ARG A 510 -0.48 23.35 -13.06
C ARG A 510 -0.92 23.99 -14.38
N ALA A 511 -2.14 24.52 -14.47
CA ALA A 511 -2.63 25.15 -15.69
C ALA A 511 -1.96 26.52 -15.90
N LYS A 512 -1.42 26.74 -17.10
CA LYS A 512 -0.79 27.99 -17.52
C LYS A 512 -1.72 28.86 -18.36
N SER A 513 -2.70 28.27 -19.05
CA SER A 513 -3.73 29.00 -19.81
C SER A 513 -5.03 28.19 -19.92
N LEU A 514 -6.12 28.84 -20.35
CA LEU A 514 -7.39 28.19 -20.67
C LEU A 514 -7.82 28.45 -22.13
N ALA A 515 -8.57 27.52 -22.70
CA ALA A 515 -9.21 27.66 -24.01
C ALA A 515 -10.72 27.35 -23.91
N LEU A 516 -11.55 28.10 -24.65
CA LEU A 516 -13.01 27.94 -24.68
C LEU A 516 -13.48 27.72 -26.12
N ILE A 517 -14.25 26.65 -26.35
CA ILE A 517 -14.91 26.37 -27.63
C ILE A 517 -16.41 26.24 -27.38
N MET A 518 -17.23 26.93 -28.17
CA MET A 518 -18.68 26.70 -28.23
C MET A 518 -19.05 26.08 -29.58
N ASP A 519 -19.70 24.91 -29.56
CA ASP A 519 -20.13 24.23 -30.78
C ASP A 519 -21.53 23.57 -30.70
N ASP A 520 -22.12 23.35 -31.87
CA ASP A 520 -23.43 22.76 -32.11
C ASP A 520 -23.27 21.51 -33.00
N PRO A 521 -23.24 20.29 -32.42
CA PRO A 521 -23.13 19.05 -33.18
C PRO A 521 -24.43 18.64 -33.87
N ASP A 522 -25.54 19.33 -33.61
CA ASP A 522 -26.87 18.99 -34.12
C ASP A 522 -27.17 19.70 -35.46
N ALA A 523 -26.25 20.51 -35.97
CA ALA A 523 -26.46 21.27 -37.20
C ALA A 523 -26.47 20.40 -38.48
N PRO A 524 -27.35 20.71 -39.47
CA PRO A 524 -28.43 21.70 -39.44
C PRO A 524 -29.77 21.17 -38.91
N ASP A 525 -29.87 19.86 -38.64
CA ASP A 525 -31.07 19.17 -38.18
C ASP A 525 -30.68 18.15 -37.09
N PRO A 526 -31.22 18.24 -35.86
CA PRO A 526 -30.86 17.33 -34.79
C PRO A 526 -31.23 15.86 -35.09
N LYS A 527 -32.16 15.61 -36.01
CA LYS A 527 -32.54 14.25 -36.45
C LYS A 527 -31.64 13.72 -37.55
N ALA A 528 -30.90 14.58 -38.24
CA ALA A 528 -30.01 14.23 -39.34
C ALA A 528 -28.80 15.19 -39.41
N PRO A 529 -27.96 15.22 -38.36
CA PRO A 529 -26.84 16.14 -38.29
C PRO A 529 -25.84 15.88 -39.41
N ARG A 530 -25.25 16.93 -39.97
CA ARG A 530 -24.28 16.85 -41.07
C ARG A 530 -22.94 17.47 -40.74
N MET A 531 -22.88 18.35 -39.76
CA MET A 531 -21.67 19.04 -39.35
C MET A 531 -21.78 19.52 -37.91
N THR A 532 -20.64 19.71 -37.27
CA THR A 532 -20.56 20.49 -36.04
C THR A 532 -20.37 21.95 -36.42
N TYR A 533 -21.30 22.82 -36.01
CA TYR A 533 -21.24 24.25 -36.28
C TYR A 533 -20.54 24.97 -35.10
N VAL A 534 -19.52 25.76 -35.37
CA VAL A 534 -18.70 26.43 -34.35
C VAL A 534 -19.20 27.85 -34.12
N HIS A 535 -19.55 28.15 -32.88
CA HIS A 535 -20.15 29.41 -32.44
C HIS A 535 -19.15 30.39 -31.82
N TRP A 536 -18.13 29.87 -31.11
CA TRP A 536 -17.14 30.70 -30.43
C TRP A 536 -15.84 29.95 -30.19
N VAL A 537 -14.70 30.62 -30.31
CA VAL A 537 -13.36 30.06 -30.10
C VAL A 537 -12.50 31.10 -29.39
N LEU A 538 -11.99 30.78 -28.20
CA LEU A 538 -11.06 31.58 -27.43
C LEU A 538 -9.87 30.74 -26.97
N TYR A 539 -8.68 31.34 -26.87
CA TYR A 539 -7.49 30.69 -26.34
C TYR A 539 -6.62 31.70 -25.57
N ASP A 540 -5.66 31.19 -24.79
CA ASP A 540 -4.81 31.95 -23.88
C ASP A 540 -5.60 32.83 -22.88
N ILE A 541 -6.78 32.35 -22.45
CA ILE A 541 -7.49 32.97 -21.33
C ILE A 541 -6.61 32.79 -20.08
N PRO A 542 -6.33 33.85 -19.29
CA PRO A 542 -5.49 33.75 -18.10
C PRO A 542 -6.06 32.71 -17.11
N PRO A 543 -5.23 31.84 -16.52
CA PRO A 543 -5.69 30.77 -15.62
C PRO A 543 -6.29 31.29 -14.31
N ARG A 544 -6.04 32.57 -13.98
CA ARG A 544 -6.64 33.26 -12.82
C ARG A 544 -8.01 33.88 -13.11
N ALA A 545 -8.43 33.95 -14.38
CA ALA A 545 -9.78 34.37 -14.70
C ALA A 545 -10.77 33.37 -14.12
N THR A 546 -11.91 33.84 -13.62
CA THR A 546 -12.96 33.01 -13.00
C THR A 546 -14.23 32.96 -13.85
N GLY A 547 -14.24 33.59 -15.02
CA GLY A 547 -15.41 33.66 -15.87
C GLY A 547 -15.31 34.70 -16.99
N LEU A 548 -16.38 34.76 -17.79
CA LEU A 548 -16.67 35.79 -18.78
C LEU A 548 -18.01 36.44 -18.40
N ALA A 549 -18.05 37.77 -18.33
CA ALA A 549 -19.30 38.48 -18.10
C ALA A 549 -20.27 38.31 -19.28
N GLU A 550 -21.55 38.54 -19.05
CA GLU A 550 -22.53 38.65 -20.13
C GLU A 550 -22.06 39.72 -21.14
N GLY A 551 -22.10 39.40 -22.44
CA GLY A 551 -21.62 40.28 -23.50
C GLY A 551 -20.10 40.43 -23.60
N ALA A 552 -19.29 39.62 -22.90
CA ALA A 552 -17.82 39.72 -22.93
C ALA A 552 -17.21 39.68 -24.35
N ALA A 553 -17.87 39.06 -25.32
CA ALA A 553 -17.45 39.06 -26.73
C ALA A 553 -17.40 40.47 -27.37
N GLN A 554 -17.97 41.50 -26.75
CA GLN A 554 -18.05 42.88 -27.25
C GLN A 554 -16.97 43.79 -26.63
N GLY A 555 -15.84 43.22 -26.19
CA GLY A 555 -14.70 43.96 -25.62
C GLY A 555 -14.48 43.77 -24.12
N GLY A 556 -15.14 42.78 -23.50
CA GLY A 556 -15.04 42.45 -22.07
C GLY A 556 -14.22 41.19 -21.78
N LEU A 557 -13.40 40.71 -22.72
CA LEU A 557 -12.56 39.53 -22.51
C LEU A 557 -11.40 39.83 -21.54
N PRO A 558 -10.99 38.87 -20.68
CA PRO A 558 -9.82 39.03 -19.83
C PRO A 558 -8.56 39.38 -20.65
N THR A 559 -7.74 40.29 -20.14
CA THR A 559 -6.51 40.73 -20.80
C THR A 559 -5.58 39.54 -21.09
N GLY A 560 -5.15 39.39 -22.33
CA GLY A 560 -4.33 38.26 -22.80
C GLY A 560 -5.12 37.22 -23.61
N THR A 561 -6.46 37.19 -23.47
CA THR A 561 -7.33 36.30 -24.25
C THR A 561 -7.24 36.63 -25.75
N ARG A 562 -7.11 35.59 -26.57
CA ARG A 562 -7.09 35.67 -28.04
C ARG A 562 -8.31 34.97 -28.62
N GLU A 563 -8.72 35.38 -29.81
CA GLU A 563 -9.92 34.88 -30.47
C GLU A 563 -9.60 34.05 -31.72
N GLY A 564 -10.36 32.98 -31.92
CA GLY A 564 -10.36 32.16 -33.13
C GLY A 564 -11.53 32.50 -34.08
N THR A 565 -11.48 31.92 -35.28
CA THR A 565 -12.50 32.11 -36.32
C THR A 565 -13.64 31.08 -36.15
N ASN A 566 -14.87 31.55 -36.05
CA ASN A 566 -16.09 30.72 -36.02
C ASN A 566 -16.61 30.40 -37.43
N ASP A 567 -17.71 29.66 -37.57
CA ASP A 567 -18.20 29.23 -38.89
C ASP A 567 -18.82 30.33 -39.75
N TRP A 568 -19.10 31.50 -39.18
CA TRP A 568 -19.42 32.73 -39.93
C TRP A 568 -18.18 33.44 -40.51
N LYS A 569 -16.99 32.86 -40.36
CA LYS A 569 -15.71 33.42 -40.85
C LYS A 569 -15.34 34.75 -40.20
N ARG A 570 -15.71 34.92 -38.93
CA ARG A 570 -15.33 36.06 -38.08
C ARG A 570 -14.90 35.59 -36.69
N THR A 571 -14.26 36.46 -35.92
CA THR A 571 -14.06 36.27 -34.47
C THR A 571 -15.32 36.66 -33.69
N GLY A 572 -15.32 36.41 -32.38
CA GLY A 572 -16.43 36.72 -31.50
C GLY A 572 -17.50 35.62 -31.41
N TYR A 573 -18.47 35.88 -30.55
CA TYR A 573 -19.62 35.02 -30.29
C TYR A 573 -20.66 35.15 -31.42
N GLY A 574 -21.26 34.04 -31.82
CA GLY A 574 -22.52 34.02 -32.55
C GLY A 574 -23.50 33.08 -31.84
N GLY A 575 -24.69 33.57 -31.53
CA GLY A 575 -25.66 32.86 -30.71
C GLY A 575 -26.34 31.68 -31.41
N PRO A 576 -27.01 30.80 -30.64
CA PRO A 576 -27.86 29.74 -31.16
C PRO A 576 -28.81 30.23 -32.25
N CYS A 577 -28.85 29.52 -33.38
CA CYS A 577 -29.72 29.89 -34.49
C CYS A 577 -30.16 28.69 -35.33
N PRO A 578 -30.73 27.64 -34.71
CA PRO A 578 -31.01 26.37 -35.38
C PRO A 578 -31.98 26.58 -36.55
N PRO A 579 -31.75 25.96 -37.72
CA PRO A 579 -32.70 26.02 -38.83
C PRO A 579 -34.02 25.32 -38.51
N ILE A 580 -33.96 24.14 -37.90
CA ILE A 580 -35.12 23.34 -37.53
C ILE A 580 -34.87 22.59 -36.22
N GLY A 581 -35.91 22.44 -35.40
CA GLY A 581 -35.87 21.66 -34.17
C GLY A 581 -35.00 22.26 -33.07
N ARG A 582 -34.83 21.49 -32.00
CA ARG A 582 -34.05 21.83 -30.82
C ARG A 582 -32.62 21.30 -30.95
N HIS A 583 -31.65 22.20 -30.90
CA HIS A 583 -30.23 21.88 -30.94
C HIS A 583 -29.61 21.99 -29.55
N ARG A 584 -28.48 21.30 -29.36
CA ARG A 584 -27.60 21.38 -28.20
C ARG A 584 -26.36 22.19 -28.53
N TYR A 585 -25.98 23.07 -27.61
CA TYR A 585 -24.84 23.96 -27.72
C TYR A 585 -23.88 23.69 -26.56
N PHE A 586 -22.70 23.20 -26.87
CA PHE A 586 -21.72 22.78 -25.88
C PHE A 586 -20.65 23.86 -25.73
N HIS A 587 -20.53 24.42 -24.53
CA HIS A 587 -19.42 25.28 -24.13
C HIS A 587 -18.38 24.40 -23.44
N LYS A 588 -17.20 24.28 -24.03
CA LYS A 588 -16.11 23.40 -23.60
C LYS A 588 -14.93 24.25 -23.16
N LEU A 589 -14.56 24.15 -21.89
CA LEU A 589 -13.42 24.85 -21.30
C LEU A 589 -12.30 23.83 -21.07
N TYR A 590 -11.10 24.16 -21.55
CA TYR A 590 -9.91 23.33 -21.41
C TYR A 590 -8.88 24.08 -20.57
N ALA A 591 -8.32 23.43 -19.56
CA ALA A 591 -7.15 23.91 -18.84
C ALA A 591 -5.89 23.28 -19.45
N LEU A 592 -4.88 24.10 -19.74
CA LEU A 592 -3.68 23.68 -20.47
C LEU A 592 -2.43 23.85 -19.60
N ASP A 593 -1.47 22.91 -19.67
CA ASP A 593 -0.15 23.03 -19.00
C ASP A 593 0.84 23.96 -19.72
N THR A 594 0.40 24.60 -20.79
CA THR A 594 1.18 25.51 -21.63
C THR A 594 0.38 26.77 -21.97
N GLU A 595 1.10 27.84 -22.33
CA GLU A 595 0.56 28.93 -23.15
C GLU A 595 0.78 28.55 -24.62
N LEU A 596 -0.15 28.91 -25.49
CA LEU A 596 -0.03 28.63 -26.92
C LEU A 596 0.80 29.72 -27.62
N PRO A 597 1.50 29.39 -28.72
CA PRO A 597 2.06 30.44 -29.59
C PRO A 597 0.92 31.24 -30.23
N ASP A 598 1.21 32.44 -30.76
CA ASP A 598 0.22 33.23 -31.48
C ASP A 598 -0.25 32.47 -32.74
N LEU A 599 -1.47 31.95 -32.69
CA LEU A 599 -2.09 31.18 -33.77
C LEU A 599 -2.81 32.09 -34.78
N GLY A 600 -2.79 33.41 -34.59
CA GLY A 600 -3.63 34.35 -35.32
C GLY A 600 -5.10 34.16 -34.96
N SER A 601 -5.92 33.78 -35.94
CA SER A 601 -7.36 33.51 -35.75
C SER A 601 -7.70 32.06 -36.09
N PRO A 602 -7.24 31.08 -35.28
CA PRO A 602 -7.37 29.66 -35.59
C PRO A 602 -8.84 29.23 -35.67
N THR A 603 -9.12 28.24 -36.51
CA THR A 603 -10.39 27.49 -36.47
C THR A 603 -10.40 26.53 -35.28
N LYS A 604 -11.58 26.00 -34.91
CA LYS A 604 -11.72 24.93 -33.90
C LYS A 604 -10.70 23.80 -34.11
N ALA A 605 -10.62 23.25 -35.32
CA ALA A 605 -9.73 22.13 -35.62
C ALA A 605 -8.24 22.47 -35.44
N GLN A 606 -7.85 23.71 -35.75
CA GLN A 606 -6.47 24.18 -35.54
C GLN A 606 -6.17 24.36 -34.04
N LEU A 607 -7.13 24.88 -33.27
CA LEU A 607 -6.98 25.01 -31.82
C LEU A 607 -6.96 23.64 -31.13
N GLU A 608 -7.86 22.73 -31.47
CA GLU A 608 -7.90 21.36 -30.93
C GLU A 608 -6.58 20.63 -31.19
N LYS A 609 -6.00 20.80 -32.37
CA LYS A 609 -4.67 20.26 -32.70
C LYS A 609 -3.55 20.92 -31.88
N ALA A 610 -3.65 22.22 -31.62
CA ALA A 610 -2.64 22.95 -30.84
C ALA A 610 -2.66 22.60 -29.34
N ILE A 611 -3.81 22.17 -28.80
CA ILE A 611 -3.96 21.79 -27.39
C ILE A 611 -3.76 20.28 -27.14
N GLU A 612 -3.66 19.47 -28.19
CA GLU A 612 -3.46 18.02 -28.08
C GLU A 612 -2.18 17.71 -27.28
N GLY A 613 -2.31 16.86 -26.26
CA GLY A 613 -1.21 16.53 -25.34
C GLY A 613 -0.95 17.57 -24.23
N HIS A 614 -1.63 18.72 -24.24
CA HIS A 614 -1.48 19.79 -23.25
C HIS A 614 -2.69 19.97 -22.33
N VAL A 615 -3.81 19.30 -22.61
CA VAL A 615 -5.02 19.39 -21.79
C VAL A 615 -4.80 18.67 -20.45
N VAL A 616 -4.80 19.44 -19.36
CA VAL A 616 -4.67 18.91 -18.00
C VAL A 616 -5.98 18.66 -17.31
N GLU A 617 -7.05 19.35 -17.73
CA GLU A 617 -8.42 19.16 -17.26
C GLU A 617 -9.42 19.78 -18.26
N LYS A 618 -10.68 19.34 -18.26
CA LYS A 618 -11.74 19.91 -19.10
C LYS A 618 -13.08 20.01 -18.36
N ALA A 619 -13.88 21.00 -18.72
CA ALA A 619 -15.25 21.19 -18.22
C ALA A 619 -16.20 21.50 -19.37
N GLU A 620 -17.47 21.11 -19.22
CA GLU A 620 -18.47 21.30 -20.26
C GLU A 620 -19.80 21.80 -19.69
N LEU A 621 -20.39 22.78 -20.37
CA LEU A 621 -21.74 23.28 -20.12
C LEU A 621 -22.56 23.21 -21.41
N MET A 622 -23.60 22.38 -21.39
CA MET A 622 -24.51 22.24 -22.53
C MET A 622 -25.80 23.00 -22.27
N GLY A 623 -26.24 23.82 -23.23
CA GLY A 623 -27.56 24.45 -23.25
C GLY A 623 -28.32 24.06 -24.51
N THR A 624 -29.64 24.18 -24.51
CA THR A 624 -30.49 23.87 -25.66
C THR A 624 -31.19 25.11 -26.20
N TYR A 625 -31.47 25.16 -27.49
CA TYR A 625 -32.32 26.19 -28.07
C TYR A 625 -33.12 25.64 -29.25
N GLU A 626 -34.36 26.10 -29.38
CA GLU A 626 -35.23 25.86 -30.52
C GLU A 626 -35.86 27.19 -30.90
N LYS A 627 -35.81 27.54 -32.20
CA LYS A 627 -36.46 28.77 -32.66
C LYS A 627 -37.96 28.68 -32.45
N LYS A 628 -38.57 29.76 -31.99
CA LYS A 628 -40.04 29.82 -31.93
C LYS A 628 -40.58 29.89 -33.35
N LYS A 629 -41.49 29.00 -33.71
CA LYS A 629 -42.21 29.11 -34.99
C LYS A 629 -42.90 30.47 -35.03
N LYS A 630 -42.55 31.28 -36.03
CA LYS A 630 -43.28 32.51 -36.33
C LYS A 630 -44.71 32.21 -36.76
#